data_AF-A0A5C8JPJ1-F1
#
_entry.id   AF-A0A5C8JPJ1-F1
#
_cell.length_a   1.000
_cell.length_b   1.000
_cell.length_c   1.000
_cell.angle_alpha   90.00
_cell.angle_beta   90.00
_cell.angle_gamma   90.00
#
_symmetry.space_group_name_H-M   'P 1'
#
loop_
_entity.id
_entity.type
_entity.pdbx_description
1 polymer ?
#
loop_
_entity_poly.entity_id
_entity_poly.type
_entity_poly.pdbx_seq_one_letter_code
_entity_poly.pdbx_strand_id
1 'polypeptide(L)' 'MVADHRLEDDELARRLREAHRRVRMLPAADRERLGRRYLAICDLAKRDPGRAAARLESLMALLDTPRDAENTHGD' A
#
# COMPACT_ATOMS: atom_id res chain seq x y z
N MET A 1 2.19 6.55 -28.68
CA MET A 1 2.06 5.71 -27.47
C MET A 1 1.13 6.42 -26.49
N VAL A 2 -0.14 6.01 -26.38
CA VAL A 2 -1.12 6.56 -25.39
C VAL A 2 -1.86 5.42 -24.66
N ALA A 3 -1.75 4.18 -25.15
CA ALA A 3 -2.41 3.01 -24.56
C ALA A 3 -1.73 2.51 -23.28
N ASP A 4 -0.41 2.71 -23.15
CA ASP A 4 0.40 2.19 -22.03
C ASP A 4 -0.08 2.77 -20.69
N HIS A 5 -0.28 4.09 -20.65
CA HIS A 5 -0.62 4.79 -19.41
C HIS A 5 -1.95 4.36 -18.79
N ARG A 6 -2.94 3.97 -19.60
CA ARG A 6 -4.23 3.48 -19.06
C ARG A 6 -4.12 2.07 -18.47
N LEU A 7 -3.28 1.22 -19.05
CA LEU A 7 -3.05 -0.13 -18.53
C LEU A 7 -2.24 -0.09 -17.24
N GLU A 8 -1.25 0.79 -17.17
CA GLU A 8 -0.48 1.09 -15.96
C GLU A 8 -1.38 1.64 -14.84
N ASP A 9 -2.34 2.51 -15.16
CA ASP A 9 -3.32 3.03 -14.21
C ASP A 9 -4.27 1.94 -13.69
N ASP A 10 -4.73 1.03 -14.55
CA ASP A 10 -5.64 -0.06 -14.17
C ASP A 10 -4.95 -1.07 -13.25
N GLU A 11 -3.69 -1.41 -13.54
CA GLU A 11 -2.89 -2.28 -12.69
C GLU A 11 -2.56 -1.63 -11.35
N LEU A 12 -2.19 -0.34 -11.35
CA LEU A 12 -1.96 0.41 -10.12
C LEU A 12 -3.24 0.48 -9.28
N ALA A 13 -4.40 0.72 -9.90
CA ALA A 13 -5.69 0.73 -9.23
C ALA A 13 -6.03 -0.63 -8.59
N ARG A 14 -5.73 -1.74 -9.27
CA ARG A 14 -5.90 -3.09 -8.69
C ARG A 14 -5.01 -3.29 -7.48
N ARG A 15 -3.71 -2.97 -7.58
CA ARG A 15 -2.76 -3.09 -6.46
C ARG A 15 -3.17 -2.20 -5.28
N LEU A 16 -3.66 -0.99 -5.54
CA LEU A 16 -4.16 -0.08 -4.50
C LEU A 16 -5.37 -0.67 -3.76
N ARG A 17 -6.30 -1.32 -4.47
CA ARG A 17 -7.45 -1.99 -3.82
C ARG A 17 -7.01 -3.18 -2.97
N GLU A 18 -6.07 -3.99 -3.48
CA GLU A 18 -5.50 -5.12 -2.74
C GLU A 18 -4.82 -4.65 -1.44
N ALA A 19 -3.99 -3.61 -1.53
CA ALA A 19 -3.34 -3.00 -0.37
C ALA A 19 -4.37 -2.46 0.63
N HIS A 20 -5.41 -1.76 0.16
CA HIS A 20 -6.49 -1.30 1.03
C HIS A 20 -7.18 -2.47 1.75
N ARG A 21 -7.48 -3.55 1.02
CA ARG A 21 -8.13 -4.74 1.59
C ARG A 21 -7.28 -5.34 2.72
N ARG A 22 -5.97 -5.51 2.50
CA ARG A 22 -5.03 -5.98 3.53
C ARG A 22 -4.97 -5.02 4.72
N VAL A 23 -4.88 -3.71 4.48
CA VAL A 23 -4.89 -2.69 5.56
C VAL A 23 -6.19 -2.71 6.37
N ARG A 24 -7.34 -3.00 5.74
CA ARG A 24 -8.63 -3.15 6.46
C ARG A 24 -8.69 -4.41 7.32
N MET A 25 -7.92 -5.43 7.01
CA MET A 25 -7.85 -6.69 7.78
C MET A 25 -6.89 -6.58 8.97
N LEU A 26 -6.09 -5.52 9.06
CA LEU A 26 -5.17 -5.29 10.18
C LEU A 26 -5.89 -4.76 11.43
N PRO A 27 -5.29 -4.98 12.62
CA PRO A 27 -5.73 -4.34 13.85
C PRO A 27 -5.69 -2.81 13.74
N ALA A 28 -6.54 -2.13 14.51
CA ALA A 28 -6.78 -0.68 14.42
C ALA A 28 -5.49 0.16 14.53
N ALA A 29 -4.53 -0.26 15.36
CA ALA A 29 -3.25 0.42 15.55
C ALA A 29 -2.41 0.50 14.26
N ASP A 30 -2.25 -0.62 13.56
CA ASP A 30 -1.54 -0.67 12.28
C ASP A 30 -2.37 -0.05 11.15
N ARG A 31 -3.69 -0.24 11.18
CA ARG A 31 -4.61 0.33 10.18
C ARG A 31 -4.54 1.85 10.12
N GLU A 32 -4.47 2.56 11.25
CA GLU A 32 -4.40 4.02 11.23
C GLU A 32 -3.06 4.51 10.65
N ARG A 33 -1.95 3.88 11.07
CA ARG A 33 -0.60 4.23 10.63
C ARG A 33 -0.39 3.94 9.15
N LEU A 34 -0.83 2.76 8.68
CA LEU A 34 -0.76 2.36 7.28
C LEU A 34 -1.81 3.08 6.43
N GLY A 35 -2.97 3.42 6.98
CA GLY A 35 -4.00 4.22 6.30
C GLY A 35 -3.51 5.61 5.91
N ARG A 36 -2.83 6.32 6.82
CA ARG A 36 -2.18 7.61 6.50
C ARG A 36 -1.12 7.45 5.40
N ARG A 37 -0.32 6.38 5.47
CA ARG A 37 0.72 6.09 4.47
C ARG A 37 0.13 5.74 3.10
N TYR A 38 -0.97 5.00 3.09
CA TYR A 38 -1.72 4.64 1.89
C TYR A 38 -2.32 5.87 1.21
N LEU A 39 -2.91 6.81 1.97
CA LEU A 39 -3.44 8.06 1.41
C LEU A 39 -2.33 8.89 0.73
N ALA A 40 -1.14 8.95 1.31
CA ALA A 40 0.01 9.62 0.69
C ALA A 40 0.45 8.94 -0.62
N ILE A 41 0.33 7.61 -0.73
CA ILE A 41 0.61 6.88 -1.97
C ILE A 41 -0.47 7.17 -3.02
N CYS A 42 -1.75 7.24 -2.63
CA CYS A 42 -2.84 7.64 -3.51
C CYS A 42 -2.67 9.06 -4.06
N ASP A 43 -2.20 10.00 -3.25
CA ASP A 43 -1.94 11.36 -3.73
C ASP A 43 -0.73 11.40 -4.69
N LEU A 44 0.30 10.62 -4.38
CA LEU A 44 1.46 10.45 -5.26
C LEU A 44 1.07 9.80 -6.60
N ALA A 45 0.15 8.83 -6.60
CA ALA A 45 -0.29 8.15 -7.82
C ALA A 45 -0.91 9.10 -8.84
N LYS A 46 -1.58 10.18 -8.38
CA LYS A 46 -2.16 11.21 -9.25
C LYS A 46 -1.10 12.10 -9.93
N ARG A 47 0.11 12.15 -9.37
CA ARG A 47 1.21 13.00 -9.85
C ARG A 47 2.28 12.20 -10.59
N ASP A 48 2.63 11.04 -10.03
CA ASP A 48 3.70 10.14 -10.45
C ASP A 48 3.27 8.67 -10.22
N PRO A 49 2.52 8.06 -11.14
CA PRO A 49 2.04 6.69 -11.01
C PRO A 49 3.19 5.68 -10.90
N GLY A 50 4.28 5.87 -11.64
CA GLY A 50 5.46 4.99 -11.56
C GLY A 50 6.13 4.99 -10.19
N ARG A 51 6.24 6.17 -9.54
CA ARG A 51 6.81 6.29 -8.20
C ARG A 51 5.86 5.79 -7.12
N ALA A 52 4.56 5.95 -7.33
CA ALA A 52 3.52 5.40 -6.47
C ALA A 52 3.53 3.87 -6.50
N ALA A 53 3.72 3.25 -7.67
CA ALA A 53 3.83 1.79 -7.79
C ALA A 53 4.98 1.24 -6.93
N ALA A 54 6.17 1.84 -7.00
CA ALA A 54 7.32 1.43 -6.18
C ALA A 54 7.06 1.61 -4.67
N ARG A 55 6.43 2.72 -4.27
CA ARG A 55 6.04 2.96 -2.86
C ARG A 55 4.97 1.99 -2.37
N LEU A 56 4.04 1.64 -3.24
CA LEU A 56 2.98 0.68 -2.96
C LEU A 56 3.56 -0.72 -2.76
N GLU A 57 4.50 -1.13 -3.61
CA GLU A 57 5.21 -2.41 -3.46
C GLU A 57 5.94 -2.51 -2.12
N SER A 58 6.65 -1.45 -1.71
CA SER A 58 7.26 -1.38 -0.37
C SER A 58 6.24 -1.49 0.77
N LEU A 59 5.06 -0.87 0.61
CA LEU A 59 3.97 -1.00 1.58
C LEU A 59 3.46 -2.45 1.64
N MET A 60 3.28 -3.09 0.48
CA MET A 60 2.84 -4.48 0.38
C MET A 60 3.85 -5.44 1.00
N ALA A 61 5.15 -5.24 0.80
CA ALA A 61 6.20 -6.03 1.46
C ALA A 61 6.16 -5.90 2.99
N LEU A 62 5.84 -4.70 3.50
CA LEU A 62 5.62 -4.45 4.93
C LEU A 62 4.37 -5.15 5.47
N LEU A 63 3.34 -5.32 4.64
CA LEU A 63 2.10 -6.04 4.98
C LEU A 63 2.27 -7.56 4.91
N ASP A 64 3.11 -8.03 3.98
CA ASP A 64 3.36 -9.45 3.73
C ASP A 64 4.40 -10.02 4.70
N THR A 65 5.33 -9.19 5.17
CA THR A 65 6.25 -9.56 6.26
C THR A 65 5.40 -9.93 7.47
N PRO A 66 5.35 -11.21 7.88
CA PRO A 66 4.59 -11.60 9.06
C PRO A 66 5.25 -10.91 10.24
N ARG A 67 4.59 -9.89 10.76
CA ARG A 67 5.00 -9.25 12.01
C ARG A 67 4.59 -10.14 13.18
N ASP A 68 5.10 -11.38 13.16
CA ASP A 68 4.94 -12.38 14.21
C ASP A 68 6.09 -12.31 15.23
N ALA A 69 7.13 -11.49 15.00
CA ALA A 69 8.36 -11.60 15.79
C ALA A 69 8.59 -10.55 16.90
N GLU A 70 7.83 -9.45 17.04
CA GLU A 70 8.26 -8.40 17.99
C GLU A 70 7.16 -7.55 18.64
N ASN A 71 6.03 -8.16 18.99
CA ASN A 71 5.12 -7.58 20.00
C ASN A 71 4.77 -8.63 21.08
N THR A 72 5.79 -9.32 21.59
CA THR A 72 5.84 -9.72 23.00
C THR A 72 7.13 -9.13 23.56
N HIS A 73 7.07 -7.84 23.90
CA HIS A 73 7.85 -7.31 25.01
C HIS A 73 6.86 -6.65 25.95
N GLY A 74 5.98 -7.49 26.51
CA GLY A 74 5.39 -7.25 27.82
C GLY A 74 6.17 -8.12 28.79
N ASP A 75 6.92 -7.50 29.69
CA ASP A 75 6.61 -7.39 31.13
C ASP A 75 7.78 -6.65 31.80
#